data_AF-A0A4P5W8L5-F1
#
_entry.id   AF-A0A4P5W8L5-F1
#
_cell.length_a   1.000
_cell.length_b   1.000
_cell.length_c   1.000
_cell.angle_alpha   90.00
_cell.angle_beta   90.00
_cell.angle_gamma   90.00
#
_symmetry.space_group_name_H-M   'P 1'
#
loop_
_entity.id
_entity.type
_entity.pdbx_description
1 polymer ?
#
loop_
_entity_poly.entity_id
_entity_poly.type
_entity_poly.pdbx_seq_one_letter_code
_entity_poly.pdbx_strand_id
1 'polypeptide(L)'
;MTTLELFTRLVRAPTALLNEHGERALSHLAPRLLTIIALCSCFLGFSVGSHHSLQQGIFAGLKMPLVFLLPPLLAVPALAAAGDLLGLPASARRAAAAGLLAMTRIAIFALAFAPVAWLLATVSQSYRVAALATTLHLAVAGLAGLSLLVHTAPGAMRAAWTTRAAMLGVVLALFGTVAAQTGWLLRPFILKPELTPELFQPPESDVFTEVLDRLENPRGSY
;
A
#
# COMPACT_ATOMS: atom_id res chain seq x y z
N MET A 1 -21.94 15.13 1.31
CA MET A 1 -20.71 14.98 0.51
C MET A 1 -20.92 13.92 -0.55
N THR A 2 -20.82 14.32 -1.81
CA THR A 2 -20.88 13.43 -2.99
C THR A 2 -19.58 12.61 -3.11
N THR A 3 -19.58 11.55 -3.93
CA THR A 3 -18.37 10.72 -4.16
C THR A 3 -17.24 11.51 -4.83
N LEU A 4 -17.59 12.40 -5.76
CA LEU A 4 -16.62 13.26 -6.46
C LEU A 4 -15.99 14.31 -5.53
N GLU A 5 -16.79 14.90 -4.64
CA GLU A 5 -16.29 15.79 -3.58
C GLU A 5 -15.33 15.04 -2.65
N LEU A 6 -15.71 13.84 -2.20
CA LEU A 6 -14.85 13.01 -1.36
C LEU A 6 -13.51 12.73 -2.04
N PHE A 7 -13.53 12.32 -3.31
CA PHE A 7 -12.33 12.07 -4.10
C PHE A 7 -11.44 13.31 -4.20
N THR A 8 -12.02 14.46 -4.55
CA THR A 8 -11.30 15.73 -4.68
C THR A 8 -10.65 16.14 -3.36
N ARG A 9 -11.39 15.99 -2.26
CA ARG A 9 -10.91 16.30 -0.91
C ARG A 9 -9.82 15.34 -0.43
N LEU A 10 -9.90 14.05 -0.77
CA LEU A 10 -8.84 13.07 -0.45
C LEU A 10 -7.50 13.42 -1.11
N VAL A 11 -7.55 13.90 -2.35
CA VAL A 11 -6.35 14.32 -3.08
C VAL A 11 -5.83 15.65 -2.54
N ARG A 12 -6.71 16.66 -2.40
CA ARG A 12 -6.30 18.05 -2.11
C ARG A 12 -6.17 18.39 -0.63
N ALA A 13 -7.06 17.88 0.22
CA ALA A 13 -7.17 18.28 1.63
C ALA A 13 -7.57 17.10 2.56
N PRO A 14 -6.83 15.99 2.56
CA PRO A 14 -7.17 14.79 3.35
C PRO A 14 -7.11 15.01 4.87
N THR A 15 -6.23 15.91 5.34
CA THR A 15 -6.09 16.25 6.77
C THR A 15 -7.34 16.98 7.28
N ALA A 16 -7.93 17.85 6.45
CA ALA A 16 -9.17 18.56 6.77
C ALA A 16 -10.34 17.57 6.93
N LEU A 17 -10.43 16.55 6.07
CA LEU A 17 -11.45 15.50 6.20
C LEU A 17 -11.41 14.79 7.55
N LEU A 18 -10.21 14.41 8.00
CA LEU A 18 -10.00 13.76 9.29
C LEU A 18 -10.33 14.68 10.46
N ASN A 19 -9.98 15.97 10.36
CA ASN A 19 -10.22 16.94 11.43
C ASN A 19 -11.70 17.33 11.55
N GLU A 20 -12.43 17.44 10.44
CA GLU A 20 -13.86 17.77 10.42
C GLU A 20 -14.73 16.66 11.00
N HIS A 21 -14.44 15.40 10.66
CA HIS A 21 -15.25 14.26 11.07
C HIS A 21 -14.70 13.59 12.35
N GLY A 22 -13.48 13.96 12.76
CA GLY A 22 -12.81 13.44 13.94
C GLY A 22 -12.81 11.91 13.97
N GLU A 23 -13.19 11.34 15.10
CA GLU A 23 -13.28 9.89 15.30
C GLU A 23 -14.54 9.27 14.69
N ARG A 24 -15.55 10.09 14.35
CA ARG A 24 -16.78 9.65 13.67
C ARG A 24 -16.57 9.49 12.15
N ALA A 25 -15.41 9.90 11.64
CA ALA A 25 -15.01 9.69 10.26
C ALA A 25 -15.11 8.21 9.86
N LEU A 26 -14.72 7.30 10.75
CA LEU A 26 -14.70 5.88 10.45
C LEU A 26 -16.10 5.33 10.15
N SER A 27 -17.10 5.63 10.97
CA SER A 27 -18.45 5.08 10.79
C SER A 27 -19.14 5.58 9.53
N HIS A 28 -18.90 6.82 9.12
CA HIS A 28 -19.56 7.43 7.95
C HIS A 28 -18.79 7.28 6.64
N LEU A 29 -17.45 7.26 6.69
CA LEU A 29 -16.60 7.27 5.50
C LEU A 29 -16.00 5.89 5.19
N ALA A 30 -15.79 5.01 6.17
CA ALA A 30 -15.09 3.75 5.95
C ALA A 30 -15.66 2.91 4.80
N PRO A 31 -16.98 2.70 4.66
CA PRO A 31 -17.50 1.90 3.54
C PRO A 31 -17.09 2.48 2.19
N ARG A 32 -17.17 3.81 2.03
CA ARG A 32 -16.80 4.49 0.78
C ARG A 32 -15.30 4.45 0.53
N LEU A 33 -14.49 4.65 1.57
CA LEU A 33 -13.02 4.58 1.48
C LEU A 33 -12.58 3.16 1.11
N LEU A 34 -13.16 2.13 1.74
CA LEU A 34 -12.92 0.73 1.44
C LEU A 34 -13.31 0.39 0.00
N THR A 35 -14.46 0.87 -0.49
CA THR A 35 -14.86 0.70 -1.89
C THR A 35 -13.85 1.35 -2.84
N ILE A 36 -13.40 2.58 -2.56
CA ILE A 36 -12.39 3.25 -3.40
C ILE A 36 -11.07 2.47 -3.39
N ILE A 37 -10.60 2.03 -2.22
CA ILE A 37 -9.37 1.22 -2.09
C ILE A 37 -9.50 -0.05 -2.92
N ALA A 38 -10.60 -0.80 -2.74
CA ALA A 38 -10.83 -2.06 -3.43
C ALA A 38 -10.90 -1.88 -4.96
N LEU A 39 -11.64 -0.89 -5.45
CA LEU A 39 -11.75 -0.64 -6.88
C LEU A 39 -10.41 -0.18 -7.48
N CYS A 40 -9.75 0.80 -6.86
CA CYS A 40 -8.50 1.33 -7.39
C CYS A 40 -7.37 0.28 -7.40
N SER A 41 -7.23 -0.49 -6.32
CA SER A 41 -6.24 -1.57 -6.25
C SER A 41 -6.59 -2.73 -7.20
N CYS A 42 -7.87 -3.05 -7.40
CA CYS A 42 -8.30 -4.06 -8.36
C CYS A 42 -7.92 -3.66 -9.79
N PHE A 43 -8.24 -2.43 -10.22
CA PHE A 43 -7.85 -1.95 -11.55
C PHE A 43 -6.34 -1.84 -11.73
N LEU A 44 -5.59 -1.47 -10.68
CA LEU A 44 -4.14 -1.50 -10.69
C LEU A 44 -3.61 -2.93 -10.90
N GLY A 45 -4.12 -3.91 -10.15
CA GLY A 45 -3.74 -5.31 -10.29
C GLY A 45 -4.05 -5.85 -11.68
N PHE A 46 -5.23 -5.54 -12.20
CA PHE A 46 -5.62 -5.89 -13.55
C PHE A 46 -4.67 -5.29 -14.60
N SER A 47 -4.36 -4.00 -14.49
CA SER A 47 -3.42 -3.32 -15.38
C SER A 47 -2.08 -4.04 -15.37
N VAL A 48 -1.45 -4.21 -14.20
CA VAL A 48 -0.13 -4.85 -14.07
C VAL A 48 -0.14 -6.31 -14.55
N GLY A 49 -1.18 -7.08 -14.25
CA GLY A 49 -1.27 -8.49 -14.64
C GLY A 49 -1.60 -8.71 -16.12
N SER A 50 -2.36 -7.78 -16.73
CA SER A 50 -2.81 -7.89 -18.12
C SER A 50 -1.69 -7.78 -19.16
N HIS A 51 -0.48 -7.38 -18.74
CA HIS A 51 0.71 -7.37 -19.59
C HIS A 51 0.99 -8.73 -20.26
N HIS A 52 0.70 -9.83 -19.57
CA HIS A 52 0.96 -11.19 -20.06
C HIS A 52 -0.29 -11.89 -20.57
N SER A 53 -1.43 -11.78 -19.86
CA SER A 53 -2.71 -12.34 -20.30
C SER A 53 -3.90 -11.71 -19.57
N LEU A 54 -5.08 -11.78 -20.16
CA LEU A 54 -6.32 -11.31 -19.52
C LEU A 54 -6.61 -12.08 -18.22
N GLN A 55 -6.39 -13.40 -18.21
CA GLN A 55 -6.60 -14.26 -17.04
C GLN A 55 -5.73 -13.83 -15.86
N GLN A 56 -4.44 -13.56 -16.12
CA GLN A 56 -3.54 -13.04 -15.11
C GLN A 56 -3.97 -11.65 -14.62
N GLY A 57 -4.44 -10.78 -15.51
CA GLY A 57 -5.03 -9.50 -15.13
C GLY A 57 -6.16 -9.68 -14.12
N ILE A 58 -7.11 -10.59 -14.38
CA ILE A 58 -8.22 -10.87 -13.46
C ILE A 58 -7.70 -11.35 -12.10
N PHE A 59 -6.77 -12.32 -12.07
CA PHE A 59 -6.25 -12.84 -10.81
C PHE A 59 -5.46 -11.80 -10.02
N ALA A 60 -4.59 -11.02 -10.68
CA ALA A 60 -3.87 -9.93 -10.04
C ALA A 60 -4.83 -8.85 -9.52
N GLY A 61 -5.87 -8.51 -10.28
CA GLY A 61 -6.92 -7.58 -9.86
C GLY A 61 -7.68 -8.05 -8.63
N LEU A 62 -8.00 -9.34 -8.52
CA LEU A 62 -8.68 -9.89 -7.34
C LEU A 62 -7.79 -9.92 -6.09
N LYS A 63 -6.47 -10.10 -6.24
CA LYS A 63 -5.52 -10.16 -5.12
C LYS A 63 -5.12 -8.79 -4.59
N MET A 64 -4.97 -7.79 -5.46
CA MET A 64 -4.43 -6.48 -5.07
C MET A 64 -5.23 -5.75 -3.97
N PRO A 65 -6.56 -5.87 -3.87
CA PRO A 65 -7.30 -5.37 -2.71
C PRO A 65 -6.76 -5.90 -1.37
N LEU A 66 -6.36 -7.18 -1.31
CA LEU A 66 -5.80 -7.76 -0.08
C LEU A 66 -4.43 -7.14 0.26
N VAL A 67 -3.60 -6.88 -0.75
CA VAL A 67 -2.30 -6.19 -0.60
C VAL A 67 -2.47 -4.79 -0.02
N PHE A 68 -3.56 -4.10 -0.34
CA PHE A 68 -3.84 -2.77 0.17
C PHE A 68 -4.56 -2.78 1.52
N LEU A 69 -5.35 -3.81 1.84
CA LEU A 69 -6.20 -3.83 3.04
C LEU A 69 -5.59 -4.59 4.23
N LEU A 70 -4.75 -5.60 4.00
CA LEU A 70 -4.13 -6.35 5.10
C LEU A 70 -3.03 -5.57 5.82
N PRO A 71 -2.11 -4.85 5.15
CA PRO A 71 -1.09 -4.07 5.85
C PRO A 71 -1.63 -3.04 6.84
N PRO A 72 -2.61 -2.17 6.51
CA PRO A 72 -3.16 -1.24 7.49
C PRO A 72 -3.92 -1.95 8.62
N LEU A 73 -4.58 -3.09 8.35
CA LEU A 73 -5.28 -3.86 9.37
C LEU A 73 -4.33 -4.35 10.47
N LEU A 74 -3.11 -4.76 10.08
CA LEU A 74 -2.08 -5.25 10.98
C LEU A 74 -1.22 -4.12 11.57
N ALA A 75 -0.88 -3.12 10.78
CA ALA A 75 0.07 -2.07 11.18
C ALA A 75 -0.56 -0.95 12.02
N VAL A 76 -1.84 -0.60 11.81
CA VAL A 76 -2.49 0.52 12.54
C VAL A 76 -2.51 0.31 14.06
N PRO A 77 -2.89 -0.87 14.61
CA PRO A 77 -2.84 -1.09 16.05
C PRO A 77 -1.43 -0.92 16.62
N ALA A 78 -0.41 -1.44 15.93
CA ALA A 78 0.99 -1.31 16.32
C ALA A 78 1.46 0.15 16.27
N LEU A 79 0.98 0.93 15.29
CA LEU A 79 1.28 2.36 15.19
C LEU A 79 0.63 3.19 16.29
N ALA A 80 -0.59 2.85 16.71
CA ALA A 80 -1.22 3.49 17.85
C ALA A 80 -0.39 3.27 19.12
N ALA A 81 0.03 2.02 19.37
CA ALA A 81 0.89 1.69 20.51
C ALA A 81 2.27 2.39 20.46
N ALA A 82 2.88 2.48 19.27
CA ALA A 82 4.13 3.22 19.10
C ALA A 82 3.95 4.73 19.33
N GLY A 83 2.79 5.29 18.97
CA GLY A 83 2.41 6.66 19.28
C GLY A 83 2.36 6.91 20.78
N ASP A 84 1.73 6.01 21.54
CA ASP A 84 1.68 6.11 22.99
C ASP A 84 3.09 6.09 23.61
N LEU A 85 3.98 5.19 23.14
CA LEU A 85 5.36 5.10 23.60
C LEU A 85 6.18 6.37 23.29
N LEU A 86 5.92 7.01 22.15
CA LEU A 86 6.63 8.21 21.69
C LEU A 86 6.02 9.52 22.20
N GLY A 87 4.98 9.47 23.04
CA GLY A 87 4.29 10.66 23.54
C GLY A 87 3.44 11.38 22.47
N LEU A 88 3.00 10.65 21.45
CA LEU A 88 2.10 11.08 20.38
C LEU A 88 0.77 10.29 20.43
N PRO A 89 0.04 10.31 21.57
CA PRO A 89 -1.14 9.49 21.73
C PRO A 89 -2.21 9.87 20.71
N ALA A 90 -2.72 8.86 20.01
CA ALA A 90 -3.84 8.99 19.11
C ALA A 90 -4.86 7.90 19.47
N SER A 91 -6.15 8.26 19.49
CA SER A 91 -7.18 7.25 19.67
C SER A 91 -7.11 6.20 18.55
N ALA A 92 -7.35 4.93 18.89
CA ALA A 92 -7.34 3.83 17.92
C ALA A 92 -8.28 4.10 16.71
N ARG A 93 -9.41 4.76 16.94
CA ARG A 93 -10.35 5.17 15.88
C ARG A 93 -9.75 6.22 14.95
N ARG A 94 -9.04 7.22 15.49
CA ARG A 94 -8.35 8.23 14.69
C ARG A 94 -7.19 7.61 13.90
N ALA A 95 -6.43 6.71 14.51
CA ALA A 95 -5.37 5.98 13.82
C ALA A 95 -5.92 5.12 12.66
N ALA A 96 -7.04 4.41 12.89
CA ALA A 96 -7.73 3.66 11.85
C ALA A 96 -8.28 4.54 10.72
N ALA A 97 -8.90 5.67 11.06
CA ALA A 97 -9.40 6.63 10.07
C ALA A 97 -8.25 7.23 9.25
N ALA A 98 -7.14 7.62 9.89
CA ALA A 98 -5.95 8.11 9.21
C ALA A 98 -5.33 7.03 8.30
N GLY A 99 -5.26 5.78 8.76
CA GLY A 99 -4.82 4.63 7.98
C GLY A 99 -5.66 4.42 6.73
N LEU A 100 -7.00 4.40 6.85
CA LEU A 100 -7.89 4.26 5.70
C LEU A 100 -7.73 5.42 4.70
N LEU A 101 -7.69 6.67 5.17
CA LEU A 101 -7.47 7.83 4.30
C LEU A 101 -6.12 7.77 3.58
N ALA A 102 -5.07 7.32 4.28
CA ALA A 102 -3.74 7.15 3.70
C ALA A 102 -3.77 6.07 2.62
N MET A 103 -4.37 4.92 2.89
CA MET A 103 -4.50 3.84 1.92
C MET A 103 -5.37 4.22 0.72
N THR A 104 -6.43 4.99 0.93
CA THR A 104 -7.24 5.51 -0.19
C THR A 104 -6.40 6.43 -1.08
N ARG A 105 -5.58 7.32 -0.51
CA ARG A 105 -4.64 8.14 -1.30
C ARG A 105 -3.64 7.27 -2.06
N ILE A 106 -3.00 6.30 -1.40
CA ILE A 106 -2.05 5.40 -2.06
C ILE A 106 -2.74 4.68 -3.22
N ALA A 107 -3.95 4.17 -3.04
CA ALA A 107 -4.69 3.48 -4.10
C ALA A 107 -5.02 4.38 -5.30
N ILE A 108 -5.44 5.63 -5.04
CA ILE A 108 -5.73 6.61 -6.10
C ILE A 108 -4.46 6.94 -6.89
N PHE A 109 -3.35 7.27 -6.21
CA PHE A 109 -2.09 7.59 -6.87
C PHE A 109 -1.51 6.37 -7.61
N ALA A 110 -1.61 5.19 -7.01
CA ALA A 110 -1.16 3.96 -7.64
C ALA A 110 -1.97 3.65 -8.90
N LEU A 111 -3.30 3.82 -8.89
CA LEU A 111 -4.09 3.68 -10.11
C LEU A 111 -3.75 4.76 -11.15
N ALA A 112 -3.55 6.01 -10.72
CA ALA A 112 -3.30 7.14 -11.62
C ALA A 112 -2.04 6.96 -12.47
N PHE A 113 -0.97 6.36 -11.94
CA PHE A 113 0.22 6.02 -12.73
C PHE A 113 0.28 4.56 -13.20
N ALA A 114 -0.80 3.78 -13.06
CA ALA A 114 -0.86 2.41 -13.59
C ALA A 114 -0.55 2.34 -15.11
N PRO A 115 -1.03 3.27 -15.97
CA PRO A 115 -0.67 3.27 -17.39
C PRO A 115 0.84 3.40 -17.65
N VAL A 116 1.55 4.15 -16.80
CA VAL A 116 3.01 4.32 -16.91
C VAL A 116 3.72 3.02 -16.53
N ALA A 117 3.32 2.39 -15.42
CA ALA A 117 3.86 1.10 -15.00
C ALA A 117 3.61 0.01 -16.05
N TRP A 118 2.40 -0.01 -16.63
CA TRP A 118 2.04 -0.93 -17.70
C TRP A 118 2.87 -0.71 -18.97
N LEU A 119 3.02 0.55 -19.42
CA LEU A 119 3.83 0.88 -20.59
C LEU A 119 5.29 0.44 -20.42
N LEU A 120 5.89 0.68 -19.25
CA LEU A 120 7.26 0.26 -18.95
C LEU A 120 7.41 -1.26 -18.97
N ALA A 121 6.42 -1.99 -18.44
CA ALA A 121 6.39 -3.45 -18.52
C ALA A 121 6.36 -3.91 -19.99
N THR A 122 5.42 -3.38 -20.78
CA THR A 122 5.22 -3.72 -22.20
C THR A 122 6.43 -3.44 -23.08
N VAL A 123 7.08 -2.29 -22.89
CA VAL A 123 8.25 -1.91 -23.70
C VAL A 123 9.47 -2.74 -23.34
N SER A 124 9.65 -3.05 -22.05
CA SER A 124 10.85 -3.77 -21.59
C SER A 124 10.87 -5.25 -21.95
N GLN A 125 9.70 -5.88 -22.14
CA GLN A 125 9.55 -7.34 -22.35
C GLN A 125 10.31 -8.19 -21.32
N SER A 126 10.62 -7.63 -20.15
CA SER A 126 11.45 -8.25 -19.13
C SER A 126 10.70 -8.33 -17.82
N TYR A 127 10.50 -9.55 -17.32
CA TYR A 127 9.86 -9.82 -16.03
C TYR A 127 10.49 -8.99 -14.89
N ARG A 128 11.82 -8.96 -14.84
CA ARG A 128 12.58 -8.22 -13.81
C ARG A 128 12.27 -6.72 -13.86
N VAL A 129 12.21 -6.14 -15.06
CA VAL A 129 11.93 -4.71 -15.24
C VAL A 129 10.48 -4.40 -14.88
N ALA A 130 9.52 -5.23 -15.30
CA ALA A 130 8.11 -5.08 -14.95
C ALA A 130 7.88 -5.16 -13.43
N ALA A 131 8.54 -6.11 -12.75
CA ALA A 131 8.50 -6.24 -11.30
C ALA A 131 9.08 -5.01 -10.59
N LEU A 132 10.31 -4.59 -10.96
CA LEU A 132 10.95 -3.41 -10.37
C LEU A 132 10.15 -2.13 -10.62
N ALA A 133 9.61 -1.94 -11.83
CA ALA A 133 8.79 -0.77 -12.16
C ALA A 133 7.51 -0.73 -11.32
N THR A 134 6.84 -1.87 -11.15
CA THR A 134 5.64 -1.97 -10.30
C THR A 134 5.97 -1.70 -8.83
N THR A 135 7.06 -2.28 -8.32
CA THR A 135 7.52 -2.04 -6.94
C THR A 135 7.88 -0.57 -6.71
N LEU A 136 8.62 0.05 -7.62
CA LEU A 136 8.98 1.46 -7.52
C LEU A 136 7.75 2.36 -7.59
N HIS A 137 6.82 2.06 -8.49
CA HIS A 137 5.54 2.76 -8.62
C HIS A 137 4.73 2.69 -7.32
N LEU A 138 4.59 1.50 -6.73
CA LEU A 138 3.93 1.33 -5.42
C LEU A 138 4.65 2.08 -4.30
N ALA A 139 5.98 2.09 -4.30
CA ALA A 139 6.78 2.83 -3.32
C ALA A 139 6.54 4.35 -3.44
N VAL A 140 6.54 4.89 -4.66
CA VAL A 140 6.25 6.31 -4.93
C VAL A 140 4.81 6.66 -4.52
N ALA A 141 3.83 5.83 -4.86
CA ALA A 141 2.45 6.02 -4.41
C ALA A 141 2.34 5.99 -2.87
N GLY A 142 3.14 5.15 -2.21
CA GLY A 142 3.27 5.06 -0.76
C GLY A 142 3.63 6.40 -0.10
N LEU A 143 4.45 7.23 -0.75
CA LEU A 143 4.81 8.57 -0.24
C LEU A 143 3.59 9.48 -0.03
N ALA A 144 2.56 9.33 -0.88
CA ALA A 144 1.32 10.11 -0.77
C ALA A 144 0.49 9.74 0.47
N GLY A 145 0.55 8.48 0.93
CA GLY A 145 -0.07 8.05 2.18
C GLY A 145 0.81 8.35 3.40
N LEU A 146 2.12 8.14 3.28
CA LEU A 146 3.09 8.43 4.33
C LEU A 146 3.06 9.90 4.75
N SER A 147 3.05 10.80 3.77
CA SER A 147 2.87 12.24 4.01
C SER A 147 1.60 12.51 4.81
N LEU A 148 0.47 11.85 4.53
CA LEU A 148 -0.75 12.04 5.32
C LEU A 148 -0.59 11.59 6.77
N LEU A 149 -0.03 10.41 7.01
CA LEU A 149 0.15 9.87 8.36
C LEU A 149 1.00 10.81 9.23
N VAL A 150 2.08 11.34 8.67
CA VAL A 150 2.95 12.30 9.37
C VAL A 150 2.23 13.60 9.73
N HIS A 151 1.36 14.13 8.84
CA HIS A 151 0.66 15.39 9.08
C HIS A 151 -0.61 15.25 9.95
N THR A 152 -1.16 14.04 10.08
CA THR A 152 -2.41 13.80 10.84
C THR A 152 -2.18 13.37 12.28
N ALA A 153 -0.96 12.94 12.60
CA ALA A 153 -0.56 12.54 13.94
C ALA A 153 -0.68 13.73 14.93
N PRO A 154 -1.51 13.62 15.98
CA PRO A 154 -1.68 14.68 16.97
C PRO A 154 -0.34 15.11 17.57
N GLY A 155 -0.08 16.42 17.61
CA GLY A 155 1.16 16.94 18.19
C GLY A 155 2.44 16.67 17.37
N ALA A 156 2.39 15.87 16.30
CA ALA A 156 3.58 15.48 15.55
C ALA A 156 4.33 16.68 14.94
N MET A 157 3.62 17.72 14.48
CA MET A 157 4.28 18.94 13.99
C MET A 157 4.96 19.76 15.09
N ARG A 158 4.53 19.61 16.35
CA ARG A 158 5.10 20.29 17.52
C ARG A 158 6.17 19.46 18.23
N ALA A 159 6.22 18.16 17.95
CA ALA A 159 7.16 17.24 18.55
C ALA A 159 8.60 17.50 18.08
N ALA A 160 9.56 17.14 18.93
CA ALA A 160 10.97 17.18 18.59
C ALA A 160 11.25 16.40 17.29
N TRP A 161 12.25 16.84 16.54
CA TRP A 161 12.60 16.21 15.26
C TRP A 161 12.94 14.72 15.44
N THR A 162 13.57 14.35 16.55
CA THR A 162 13.91 12.96 16.91
C THR A 162 12.68 12.09 17.06
N THR A 163 11.65 12.57 17.78
CA THR A 163 10.37 11.86 17.95
C THR A 163 9.68 11.67 16.61
N ARG A 164 9.67 12.71 15.76
CA ARG A 164 9.12 12.62 14.40
C ARG A 164 9.87 11.61 13.53
N ALA A 165 11.20 11.62 13.58
CA ALA A 165 12.05 10.71 12.84
C ALA A 165 11.87 9.26 13.33
N ALA A 166 11.75 9.04 14.64
CA ALA A 166 11.46 7.74 15.22
C ALA A 166 10.09 7.22 14.76
N MET A 167 9.04 8.04 14.84
CA MET A 167 7.71 7.67 14.35
C MET A 167 7.71 7.36 12.86
N LEU A 168 8.41 8.16 12.04
CA LEU A 168 8.58 7.89 10.62
C LEU A 168 9.28 6.54 10.37
N GLY A 169 10.34 6.25 11.14
CA GLY A 169 11.04 4.96 11.09
C GLY A 169 10.12 3.79 11.43
N VAL A 170 9.29 3.92 12.48
CA VAL A 170 8.31 2.90 12.85
C VAL A 170 7.26 2.70 11.75
N VAL A 171 6.73 3.77 11.16
CA VAL A 171 5.77 3.69 10.05
C VAL A 171 6.39 2.96 8.85
N LEU A 172 7.61 3.34 8.46
CA LEU A 172 8.32 2.70 7.35
C LEU A 172 8.62 1.23 7.64
N ALA A 173 9.07 0.90 8.86
CA ALA A 173 9.37 -0.47 9.26
C ALA A 173 8.10 -1.34 9.26
N LEU A 174 7.02 -0.90 9.91
CA LEU A 174 5.79 -1.67 10.02
C LEU A 174 5.09 -1.82 8.67
N PHE A 175 4.79 -0.71 7.98
CA PHE A 175 4.12 -0.79 6.68
C PHE A 175 5.00 -1.42 5.62
N GLY A 176 6.29 -1.10 5.57
CA GLY A 176 7.21 -1.66 4.58
C GLY A 176 7.34 -3.18 4.72
N THR A 177 7.58 -3.66 5.93
CA THR A 177 7.72 -5.11 6.24
C THR A 177 6.41 -5.84 5.97
N VAL A 178 5.29 -5.37 6.52
CA VAL A 178 4.00 -6.07 6.37
C VAL A 178 3.49 -6.01 4.94
N ALA A 179 3.66 -4.90 4.23
CA ALA A 179 3.29 -4.81 2.82
C ALA A 179 4.17 -5.70 1.94
N ALA A 180 5.49 -5.75 2.19
CA ALA A 180 6.40 -6.65 1.48
C ALA A 180 6.02 -8.11 1.72
N GLN A 181 5.71 -8.49 2.96
CA GLN A 181 5.30 -9.85 3.31
C GLN A 181 3.93 -10.21 2.73
N THR A 182 2.96 -9.30 2.78
CA THR A 182 1.63 -9.52 2.19
C THR A 182 1.73 -9.65 0.68
N GLY A 183 2.53 -8.80 0.03
CA GLY A 183 2.86 -8.93 -1.38
C GLY A 183 3.58 -10.26 -1.65
N TRP A 184 4.40 -10.76 -0.72
CA TRP A 184 5.06 -12.05 -0.88
C TRP A 184 4.09 -13.23 -0.84
N LEU A 185 3.22 -13.26 0.16
CA LEU A 185 2.24 -14.31 0.36
C LEU A 185 1.25 -14.44 -0.82
N LEU A 186 0.96 -13.33 -1.50
CA LEU A 186 -0.02 -13.27 -2.58
C LEU A 186 0.60 -13.35 -3.98
N ARG A 187 1.91 -13.61 -4.09
CA ARG A 187 2.56 -13.84 -5.39
C ARG A 187 1.91 -15.01 -6.14
N PRO A 188 2.01 -15.05 -7.47
CA PRO A 188 2.48 -13.98 -8.36
C PRO A 188 1.38 -12.97 -8.73
N PHE A 189 1.74 -11.68 -8.80
CA PHE A 189 0.93 -10.62 -9.43
C PHE A 189 1.35 -10.37 -10.87
N ILE A 190 2.67 -10.46 -11.10
CA ILE A 190 3.29 -10.57 -12.40
C ILE A 190 3.78 -12.03 -12.43
N LEU A 191 3.20 -12.86 -13.30
CA LEU A 191 3.65 -14.23 -13.50
C LEU A 191 4.96 -14.25 -14.28
N LYS A 192 5.80 -15.25 -13.97
CA LYS A 192 6.84 -15.68 -14.89
C LYS A 192 6.17 -16.25 -16.15
N PRO A 193 6.70 -16.00 -17.36
CA PRO A 193 6.10 -16.47 -18.62
C PRO A 193 5.82 -17.98 -18.68
N GLU A 194 6.55 -18.76 -17.87
CA GLU A 194 6.53 -20.23 -17.85
C GLU A 194 5.47 -20.84 -16.92
N LEU A 195 4.81 -20.03 -16.07
CA LEU A 195 3.86 -20.52 -15.07
C LEU A 195 2.40 -20.40 -15.54
N THR A 196 1.56 -21.36 -15.18
CA THR A 196 0.11 -21.27 -15.37
C THR A 196 -0.50 -20.31 -14.35
N PRO A 197 -1.40 -19.38 -14.75
CA PRO A 197 -2.07 -18.50 -13.80
C PRO A 197 -2.91 -19.29 -12.80
N GLU A 198 -2.61 -19.12 -11.51
CA GLU A 198 -3.42 -19.65 -10.39
C GLU A 198 -3.80 -18.53 -9.42
N LEU A 199 -4.98 -18.66 -8.81
CA LEU A 199 -5.48 -17.65 -7.87
C LEU A 199 -4.70 -17.66 -6.55
N PHE A 200 -4.17 -18.79 -6.07
CA PHE A 200 -3.24 -18.82 -4.94
C PHE A 200 -2.23 -19.93 -5.17
N GLN A 201 -0.95 -19.64 -4.96
CA GLN A 201 0.12 -20.63 -5.03
C GLN A 201 0.69 -20.87 -3.62
N PRO A 202 1.12 -22.09 -3.28
CA PRO A 202 1.80 -22.35 -2.02
C PRO A 202 3.07 -21.49 -1.90
N PRO A 203 3.30 -20.79 -0.79
CA PRO A 203 4.55 -20.05 -0.59
C PRO A 203 5.72 -21.03 -0.43
N GLU A 204 6.74 -20.90 -1.27
CA GLU A 204 7.98 -21.71 -1.18
C GLU A 204 8.94 -21.21 -0.07
N SER A 205 8.89 -19.91 0.24
CA SER A 205 9.70 -19.23 1.27
C SER A 205 9.01 -17.93 1.72
N ASP A 206 9.60 -17.17 2.66
CA ASP A 206 9.20 -15.80 2.99
C ASP A 206 10.12 -14.75 2.35
N VAL A 207 9.69 -13.47 2.37
CA VAL A 207 10.43 -12.39 1.69
C VAL A 207 11.82 -12.14 2.25
N PHE A 208 12.03 -12.39 3.53
CA PHE A 208 13.30 -12.12 4.19
C PHE A 208 14.30 -13.22 3.89
N THR A 209 13.85 -14.48 3.93
CA THR A 209 14.65 -15.64 3.54
C THR A 209 15.16 -15.51 2.10
N GLU A 210 14.28 -15.17 1.15
CA GLU A 210 14.72 -14.96 -0.25
C GLU A 210 15.74 -13.82 -0.40
N VAL A 211 15.52 -12.70 0.30
CA VAL A 211 16.45 -11.56 0.22
C VAL A 211 17.81 -11.91 0.81
N LEU A 212 17.83 -12.64 1.94
CA LEU A 212 19.05 -13.14 2.56
C LEU A 212 19.78 -14.11 1.64
N ASP A 213 19.08 -15.10 1.08
CA ASP A 213 19.65 -16.07 0.14
C ASP A 213 20.27 -15.38 -1.08
N ARG A 214 19.65 -14.30 -1.57
CA ARG A 214 20.20 -13.50 -2.68
C ARG A 214 21.44 -12.68 -2.31
N LEU A 215 21.55 -12.24 -1.07
CA LEU A 215 22.73 -11.52 -0.57
C LEU A 215 23.89 -12.50 -0.33
N GLU A 216 23.59 -13.69 0.19
CA GLU A 216 24.58 -14.74 0.45
C GLU A 216 25.03 -15.43 -0.85
N ASN A 217 24.14 -15.58 -1.83
CA ASN A 217 24.44 -16.25 -3.10
C ASN A 217 24.03 -15.43 -4.34
N PRO A 218 24.76 -14.34 -4.65
CA PRO A 218 24.42 -13.40 -5.72
C PRO A 218 24.49 -13.98 -7.16
N ARG A 219 24.87 -15.25 -7.34
CA ARG A 219 24.99 -15.92 -8.64
C ARG A 219 23.97 -17.04 -8.88
N GLY A 220 23.02 -17.28 -7.96
CA GLY A 220 22.00 -18.32 -8.11
C GLY A 220 21.08 -18.07 -9.31
N SER A 221 21.22 -18.90 -10.35
CA SER A 221 20.25 -19.03 -11.45
C SER A 221 19.10 -19.95 -11.01
N TYR A 222 17.88 -19.43 -11.05
CA TYR A 222 16.64 -20.21 -11.09
C TYR A 222 15.82 -19.79 -12.30
#